data_AF-A0A536AY01-F1
#
_entry.id   AF-A0A536AY01-F1
#
_cell.length_a   1.000
_cell.length_b   1.000
_cell.length_c   1.000
_cell.angle_alpha   90.00
_cell.angle_beta   90.00
_cell.angle_gamma   90.00
#
_symmetry.space_group_name_H-M   'P 1'
#
loop_
_entity.id
_entity.type
_entity.pdbx_description
1 polymer ?
#
loop_
_entity_poly.entity_id
_entity_poly.type
_entity_poly.pdbx_seq_one_letter_code
_entity_poly.pdbx_strand_id
1 'polypeptide(L)'
;MIRVALRAAVLVALIAACSAPTAISSSPPSVSATPGTAPASSAPTTKVVLPTAASAVPQHLFVIVMENTSLATALRAPSISSLASTYTLATNYHAVSSPSLPNYLALTSGSTWGITDDGYHALPAGGLGAQLTAAGVSWRAYMEGLTSAGCMRSPYPYALKHNPFAYYGGSCPDNVVSLDALDADLAHDTPRFVWITPGLCHDGHDCALAESGPWLESLVAKIVASSAWRDGGALFIVWDEGDGRSSIVPLIVATHDLAGRRVDASYDHYSLLAAIEDAFGLPRLGAARDARPLTDLLPAATR
;
A
#
# COMPACT_ATOMS: atom_id res chain seq x y z
N MET A 1 -41.83 2.65 -50.49
CA MET A 1 -40.57 3.18 -51.06
C MET A 1 -39.81 3.71 -49.84
N ILE A 2 -38.67 3.22 -49.37
CA ILE A 2 -37.45 2.65 -49.94
C ILE A 2 -36.88 1.61 -48.94
N ARG A 3 -36.31 0.51 -49.46
CA ARG A 3 -35.59 -0.54 -48.71
C ARG A 3 -34.11 -0.17 -48.57
N VAL A 4 -33.48 -0.43 -47.42
CA VAL A 4 -32.01 -0.53 -47.26
C VAL A 4 -31.75 -1.59 -46.18
N ALA A 5 -31.54 -2.87 -46.52
CA ALA A 5 -30.32 -3.54 -47.00
C ALA A 5 -29.33 -3.92 -45.87
N LEU A 6 -29.45 -5.18 -45.44
CA LEU A 6 -28.51 -5.97 -44.66
C LEU A 6 -27.13 -6.04 -45.37
N ARG A 7 -26.02 -5.93 -44.64
CA ARG A 7 -24.71 -6.41 -45.11
C ARG A 7 -24.03 -7.25 -44.02
N ALA A 8 -23.91 -8.52 -44.31
CA ALA A 8 -23.11 -9.51 -43.59
C ALA A 8 -21.62 -9.27 -43.88
N ALA A 9 -20.79 -9.32 -42.84
CA ALA A 9 -19.34 -9.32 -42.97
C ALA A 9 -18.82 -10.77 -42.88
N VAL A 10 -18.07 -11.18 -43.89
CA VAL A 10 -17.43 -12.49 -44.02
C VAL A 10 -16.10 -12.48 -43.25
N LEU A 11 -15.91 -13.46 -42.37
CA LEU A 11 -14.68 -13.72 -41.63
C LEU A 11 -13.74 -14.57 -42.49
N VAL A 12 -12.53 -14.08 -42.80
CA VAL A 12 -11.46 -14.85 -43.44
C VAL A 12 -10.42 -15.21 -42.39
N ALA A 13 -10.31 -16.50 -42.07
CA ALA A 13 -9.26 -17.05 -41.22
C ALA A 13 -8.03 -17.40 -42.07
N LEU A 14 -6.87 -16.83 -41.75
CA LEU A 14 -5.57 -17.18 -42.32
C LEU A 14 -4.76 -17.94 -41.26
N ILE A 15 -4.55 -19.22 -41.53
CA ILE A 15 -3.66 -20.12 -40.78
C ILE A 15 -2.26 -19.93 -41.34
N ALA A 16 -1.31 -19.50 -40.51
CA ALA A 16 0.11 -19.52 -40.81
C ALA A 16 0.83 -20.36 -39.74
N ALA A 17 1.22 -21.57 -40.13
CA ALA A 17 2.15 -22.42 -39.41
C ALA A 17 3.56 -22.14 -39.92
N CYS A 18 4.55 -22.06 -39.02
CA CYS A 18 5.95 -22.40 -39.31
C CYS A 18 6.80 -22.49 -38.03
N SER A 19 7.18 -23.72 -37.71
CA SER A 19 8.53 -24.21 -37.36
C SER A 19 9.32 -23.60 -36.19
N ALA A 20 9.49 -24.41 -35.14
CA ALA A 20 10.47 -24.21 -34.07
C ALA A 20 11.87 -24.73 -34.49
N PRO A 21 12.97 -24.06 -34.08
CA PRO A 21 14.32 -24.59 -34.27
C PRO A 21 14.77 -25.47 -33.10
N THR A 22 15.46 -26.54 -33.48
CA THR A 22 16.14 -27.57 -32.67
C THR A 22 17.22 -26.98 -31.75
N ALA A 23 17.19 -27.35 -30.47
CA ALA A 23 18.25 -27.06 -29.51
C ALA A 23 19.38 -28.10 -29.63
N ILE A 24 20.61 -27.65 -29.88
CA ILE A 24 21.82 -28.47 -29.84
C ILE A 24 22.42 -28.33 -28.43
N SER A 25 22.51 -29.45 -27.72
CA SER A 25 23.17 -29.56 -26.41
C SER A 25 24.66 -29.82 -26.61
N SER A 26 25.53 -28.97 -26.06
CA SER A 26 26.97 -29.22 -25.99
C SER A 26 27.42 -29.23 -24.52
N SER A 27 27.85 -30.40 -24.04
CA SER A 27 28.48 -30.56 -22.74
C SER A 27 29.98 -30.22 -22.84
N PRO A 28 30.58 -29.52 -21.86
CA PRO A 28 32.03 -29.35 -21.80
C PRO A 28 32.73 -30.57 -21.16
N PRO A 29 34.01 -30.82 -21.50
CA PRO A 29 34.76 -31.97 -20.99
C PRO A 29 35.23 -31.75 -19.55
N SER A 30 35.18 -32.84 -18.78
CA SER A 30 35.67 -32.96 -17.41
C SER A 30 37.19 -33.05 -17.40
N VAL A 31 37.88 -32.08 -16.80
CA VAL A 31 39.33 -32.15 -16.57
C VAL A 31 39.57 -32.69 -15.16
N SER A 32 40.14 -33.90 -15.08
CA SER A 32 40.66 -34.47 -13.83
C SER A 32 41.97 -33.77 -13.46
N ALA A 33 41.99 -33.11 -12.30
CA ALA A 33 43.21 -32.59 -11.69
C ALA A 33 43.56 -33.40 -10.44
N THR A 34 44.75 -33.97 -10.44
CA THR A 34 45.42 -34.68 -9.34
C THR A 34 45.67 -33.75 -8.14
N PRO A 35 45.48 -34.20 -6.88
CA PRO A 35 45.81 -33.38 -5.71
C PRO A 35 47.31 -33.41 -5.41
N GLY A 36 47.98 -32.27 -5.56
CA GLY A 36 49.31 -32.02 -4.99
C GLY A 36 49.18 -31.52 -3.55
N THR A 37 49.78 -32.23 -2.60
CA THR A 37 49.76 -31.90 -1.17
C THR A 37 50.69 -30.72 -0.88
N ALA A 38 50.13 -29.56 -0.53
CA ALA A 38 50.86 -28.44 0.05
C ALA A 38 50.66 -28.41 1.59
N PRO A 39 51.66 -27.99 2.40
CA PRO A 39 51.55 -28.00 3.85
C PRO A 39 50.58 -26.90 4.35
N ALA A 40 49.71 -27.27 5.28
CA ALA A 40 48.77 -26.37 5.92
C ALA A 40 49.47 -25.41 6.90
N SER A 41 49.41 -24.11 6.61
CA SER A 41 49.73 -23.05 7.57
C SER A 41 48.45 -22.67 8.32
N SER A 42 48.39 -22.96 9.61
CA SER A 42 47.25 -22.64 10.48
C SER A 42 47.31 -21.17 10.91
N ALA A 43 46.64 -20.29 10.18
CA ALA A 43 46.34 -18.93 10.64
C ALA A 43 45.10 -18.94 11.55
N PRO A 44 45.06 -18.17 12.64
CA PRO A 44 43.89 -18.09 13.50
C PRO A 44 42.76 -17.38 12.75
N THR A 45 41.66 -18.10 12.48
CA THR A 45 40.44 -17.52 11.93
C THR A 45 39.70 -16.77 13.02
N THR A 46 40.01 -15.49 13.19
CA THR A 46 39.05 -14.55 13.77
C THR A 46 37.82 -14.54 12.86
N LYS A 47 36.69 -15.01 13.37
CA LYS A 47 35.40 -14.85 12.70
C LYS A 47 35.13 -13.35 12.59
N VAL A 48 35.34 -12.79 11.41
CA VAL A 48 34.82 -11.47 11.06
C VAL A 48 33.32 -11.63 11.04
N VAL A 49 32.64 -11.22 12.12
CA VAL A 49 31.22 -10.96 12.08
C VAL A 49 31.08 -9.71 11.21
N LEU A 50 30.79 -9.90 9.92
CA LEU A 50 30.34 -8.79 9.09
C LEU A 50 29.07 -8.24 9.75
N PRO A 51 28.94 -6.92 9.94
CA PRO A 51 27.66 -6.34 10.29
C PRO A 51 26.66 -6.80 9.22
N THR A 52 25.57 -7.46 9.64
CA THR A 52 24.43 -7.68 8.77
C THR A 52 23.95 -6.31 8.31
N ALA A 53 24.00 -6.04 7.01
CA ALA A 53 23.46 -4.82 6.43
C ALA A 53 22.03 -4.64 6.97
N ALA A 54 21.78 -3.49 7.61
CA ALA A 54 20.43 -3.14 8.06
C ALA A 54 19.50 -3.21 6.85
N SER A 55 18.39 -3.92 7.02
CA SER A 55 17.41 -4.06 5.95
C SER A 55 16.89 -2.68 5.57
N ALA A 56 17.14 -2.31 4.32
CA ALA A 56 16.37 -1.45 3.44
C ALA A 56 14.90 -1.14 3.75
N VAL A 57 14.24 -2.08 4.40
CA VAL A 57 12.81 -2.12 4.62
C VAL A 57 12.49 -1.19 5.78
N PRO A 58 11.51 -0.27 5.64
CA PRO A 58 11.03 0.51 6.76
C PRO A 58 10.69 -0.40 7.93
N GLN A 59 11.26 -0.13 9.12
CA GLN A 59 10.95 -0.95 10.29
C GLN A 59 9.47 -0.83 10.65
N HIS A 60 8.91 0.36 10.41
CA HIS A 60 7.51 0.72 10.57
C HIS A 60 6.96 1.39 9.30
N LEU A 61 5.79 0.97 8.86
CA LEU A 61 5.07 1.53 7.72
C LEU A 61 3.69 1.99 8.17
N PHE A 62 3.44 3.29 8.01
CA PHE A 62 2.17 3.94 8.34
C PHE A 62 1.39 4.24 7.06
N VAL A 63 0.09 4.01 7.08
CA VAL A 63 -0.84 4.38 6.01
C VAL A 63 -2.00 5.15 6.64
N ILE A 64 -2.21 6.39 6.20
CA ILE A 64 -3.40 7.18 6.52
C ILE A 64 -4.25 7.25 5.25
N VAL A 65 -5.51 6.84 5.33
CA VAL A 65 -6.47 6.95 4.21
C VAL A 65 -7.49 8.02 4.52
N MET A 66 -7.53 9.05 3.67
CA MET A 66 -8.42 10.21 3.73
C MET A 66 -9.52 10.09 2.65
N GLU A 67 -10.53 10.98 2.70
CA GLU A 67 -11.73 10.94 1.85
C GLU A 67 -11.99 12.24 1.07
N ASN A 68 -13.06 12.20 0.28
CA ASN A 68 -12.98 12.21 -1.19
C ASN A 68 -12.56 13.54 -1.78
N THR A 69 -11.31 13.58 -2.25
CA THR A 69 -10.72 14.83 -2.71
C THR A 69 -9.77 14.59 -3.87
N SER A 70 -10.03 15.25 -5.01
CA SER A 70 -9.06 15.28 -6.11
C SER A 70 -7.77 16.01 -5.70
N LEU A 71 -6.64 15.64 -6.32
CA LEU A 71 -5.34 16.27 -6.05
C LEU A 71 -5.39 17.80 -6.11
N ALA A 72 -6.03 18.34 -7.16
CA ALA A 72 -6.16 19.78 -7.35
C ALA A 72 -6.99 20.45 -6.25
N THR A 73 -7.97 19.75 -5.66
CA THR A 73 -8.78 20.26 -4.55
C THR A 73 -8.05 20.19 -3.24
N ALA A 74 -7.39 19.06 -2.95
CA ALA A 74 -6.65 18.86 -1.72
C ALA A 74 -5.55 19.90 -1.54
N LEU A 75 -4.81 20.21 -2.61
CA LEU A 75 -3.72 21.20 -2.58
C LEU A 75 -4.19 22.66 -2.39
N ARG A 76 -5.50 22.94 -2.41
CA ARG A 76 -6.04 24.26 -2.02
C ARG A 76 -6.11 24.43 -0.51
N ALA A 77 -6.10 23.34 0.26
CA ALA A 77 -6.07 23.41 1.72
C ALA A 77 -4.63 23.69 2.20
N PRO A 78 -4.39 24.72 3.02
CA PRO A 78 -3.04 25.08 3.46
C PRO A 78 -2.28 23.95 4.14
N SER A 79 -2.92 23.19 5.05
CA SER A 79 -2.27 22.07 5.76
C SER A 79 -1.86 20.94 4.81
N ILE A 80 -2.72 20.55 3.86
CA ILE A 80 -2.39 19.49 2.89
C ILE A 80 -1.29 19.96 1.95
N SER A 81 -1.35 21.22 1.49
CA SER A 81 -0.31 21.83 0.66
C SER A 81 1.03 21.89 1.41
N SER A 82 1.01 22.21 2.71
CA SER A 82 2.19 22.19 3.59
C SER A 82 2.82 20.79 3.65
N LEU A 83 2.02 19.75 3.92
CA LEU A 83 2.49 18.35 3.92
C LEU A 83 3.08 17.96 2.56
N ALA A 84 2.41 18.30 1.46
CA ALA A 84 2.87 18.01 0.11
C ALA A 84 4.10 18.81 -0.33
N SER A 85 4.40 19.93 0.35
CA SER A 85 5.62 20.72 0.13
C SER A 85 6.79 20.21 0.99
N THR A 86 6.48 19.63 2.14
CA THR A 86 7.47 19.08 3.09
C THR A 86 7.95 17.71 2.63
N TYR A 87 7.04 16.87 2.17
CA TYR A 87 7.30 15.48 1.79
C TYR A 87 7.20 15.26 0.28
N THR A 88 7.35 14.01 -0.17
CA THR A 88 7.23 13.68 -1.59
C THR A 88 5.77 13.60 -1.99
N LEU A 89 5.38 14.29 -3.07
CA LEU A 89 4.05 14.21 -3.65
C LEU A 89 4.09 13.45 -4.97
N ALA A 90 3.32 12.36 -5.08
CA ALA A 90 3.00 11.76 -6.36
C ALA A 90 1.80 12.49 -7.00
N THR A 91 2.03 13.07 -8.17
CA THR A 91 1.05 13.92 -8.88
C THR A 91 0.22 13.16 -9.90
N ASN A 92 0.46 11.86 -10.06
CA ASN A 92 -0.19 10.99 -11.03
C ASN A 92 -0.62 9.65 -10.37
N TYR A 93 -1.26 9.78 -9.20
CA TYR A 93 -1.79 8.66 -8.43
C TYR A 93 -3.31 8.58 -8.61
N HIS A 94 -3.84 7.41 -8.96
CA HIS A 94 -5.24 7.21 -9.30
C HIS A 94 -5.98 6.33 -8.28
N ALA A 95 -7.17 6.78 -7.89
CA ALA A 95 -8.19 5.90 -7.36
C ALA A 95 -8.64 4.91 -8.44
N VAL A 96 -9.03 3.69 -8.04
CA VAL A 96 -9.32 2.59 -8.98
C VAL A 96 -10.82 2.36 -9.18
N SER A 97 -11.65 2.96 -8.34
CA SER A 97 -13.10 2.80 -8.37
C SER A 97 -13.83 3.99 -7.73
N SER A 98 -15.15 3.89 -7.68
CA SER A 98 -16.05 4.72 -6.87
C SER A 98 -17.33 3.90 -6.64
N PRO A 99 -17.96 3.89 -5.45
CA PRO A 99 -17.68 4.74 -4.27
C PRO A 99 -16.46 4.28 -3.45
N SER A 100 -16.30 4.80 -2.22
CA SER A 100 -15.16 4.58 -1.32
C SER A 100 -14.80 3.11 -1.09
N LEU A 101 -15.77 2.28 -0.67
CA LEU A 101 -15.49 0.91 -0.21
C LEU A 101 -14.65 0.07 -1.21
N PRO A 102 -14.99 0.00 -2.51
CA PRO A 102 -14.15 -0.63 -3.52
C PRO A 102 -12.67 -0.22 -3.51
N ASN A 103 -12.35 1.03 -3.21
CA ASN A 103 -10.97 1.53 -3.13
C ASN A 103 -10.26 1.03 -1.85
N TYR A 104 -10.93 1.01 -0.70
CA TYR A 104 -10.39 0.39 0.52
C TYR A 104 -10.11 -1.12 0.35
N LEU A 105 -10.99 -1.82 -0.38
CA LEU A 105 -10.78 -3.23 -0.72
C LEU A 105 -9.62 -3.41 -1.70
N ALA A 106 -9.48 -2.52 -2.69
CA ALA A 106 -8.34 -2.53 -3.60
C ALA A 106 -7.00 -2.35 -2.86
N LEU A 107 -6.95 -1.41 -1.90
CA LEU A 107 -5.79 -1.13 -1.05
C LEU A 107 -5.39 -2.30 -0.14
N THR A 108 -6.29 -3.26 0.11
CA THR A 108 -6.05 -4.35 1.09
C THR A 108 -6.20 -5.76 0.54
N SER A 109 -6.67 -5.94 -0.69
CA SER A 109 -6.78 -7.26 -1.33
C SER A 109 -6.33 -7.30 -2.79
N GLY A 110 -6.00 -6.15 -3.38
CA GLY A 110 -5.69 -6.08 -4.80
C GLY A 110 -6.91 -6.31 -5.69
N SER A 111 -8.13 -6.12 -5.16
CA SER A 111 -9.38 -6.35 -5.88
C SER A 111 -10.49 -5.47 -5.32
N THR A 112 -11.36 -4.95 -6.19
CA THR A 112 -12.64 -4.35 -5.79
C THR A 112 -13.71 -5.39 -5.49
N TRP A 113 -13.42 -6.67 -5.76
CA TRP A 113 -14.37 -7.79 -5.66
C TRP A 113 -15.61 -7.65 -6.55
N GLY A 114 -15.59 -6.72 -7.51
CA GLY A 114 -16.76 -6.37 -8.31
C GLY A 114 -17.85 -5.63 -7.52
N ILE A 115 -17.55 -5.18 -6.30
CA ILE A 115 -18.45 -4.35 -5.48
C ILE A 115 -18.50 -2.95 -6.09
N THR A 116 -19.71 -2.37 -6.12
CA THR A 116 -19.98 -1.06 -6.73
C THR A 116 -20.81 -0.15 -5.81
N ASP A 117 -20.86 -0.47 -4.52
CA ASP A 117 -21.60 0.27 -3.49
C ASP A 117 -20.80 0.30 -2.18
N ASP A 118 -21.30 1.07 -1.20
CA ASP A 118 -20.72 1.23 0.15
C ASP A 118 -21.38 0.30 1.20
N GLY A 119 -22.18 -0.66 0.76
CA GLY A 119 -22.85 -1.63 1.62
C GLY A 119 -21.88 -2.62 2.27
N TYR A 120 -22.35 -3.33 3.28
CA TYR A 120 -21.56 -4.42 3.86
C TYR A 120 -21.62 -5.67 2.97
N HIS A 121 -20.44 -6.22 2.65
CA HIS A 121 -20.28 -7.44 1.86
C HIS A 121 -19.30 -8.37 2.57
N ALA A 122 -19.76 -9.53 3.03
CA ALA A 122 -18.84 -10.50 3.61
C ALA A 122 -17.95 -11.10 2.52
N LEU A 123 -16.63 -11.00 2.70
CA LEU A 123 -15.62 -11.55 1.81
C LEU A 123 -15.01 -12.82 2.42
N PRO A 124 -14.42 -13.70 1.59
CA PRO A 124 -13.57 -14.78 2.10
C PRO A 124 -12.46 -14.24 3.03
N ALA A 125 -12.04 -15.04 4.00
CA ALA A 125 -10.90 -14.70 4.84
C ALA A 125 -9.63 -14.53 3.98
N GLY A 126 -8.84 -13.50 4.25
CA GLY A 126 -7.67 -13.15 3.45
C GLY A 126 -7.31 -11.68 3.58
N GLY A 127 -6.77 -11.12 2.49
CA GLY A 127 -6.31 -9.73 2.45
C GLY A 127 -5.01 -9.49 3.20
N LEU A 128 -4.55 -8.24 3.15
CA LEU A 128 -3.29 -7.77 3.70
C LEU A 128 -3.15 -8.10 5.21
N GLY A 129 -4.22 -7.92 5.99
CA GLY A 129 -4.21 -8.25 7.42
C GLY A 129 -3.89 -9.73 7.69
N ALA A 130 -4.46 -10.65 6.89
CA ALA A 130 -4.15 -12.07 7.01
C ALA A 130 -2.69 -12.38 6.60
N GLN A 131 -2.14 -11.71 5.59
CA GLN A 131 -0.74 -11.89 5.19
C GLN A 131 0.23 -11.40 6.28
N LEU A 132 -0.03 -10.23 6.85
CA LEU A 132 0.77 -9.66 7.94
C LEU A 132 0.76 -10.58 9.16
N THR A 133 -0.41 -11.07 9.57
CA THR A 133 -0.53 -12.05 10.66
C THR A 133 0.23 -13.34 10.36
N ALA A 134 0.07 -13.90 9.15
CA ALA A 134 0.75 -15.14 8.77
C ALA A 134 2.28 -15.00 8.71
N ALA A 135 2.78 -13.81 8.35
CA ALA A 135 4.20 -13.49 8.32
C ALA A 135 4.77 -13.08 9.70
N GLY A 136 3.95 -13.01 10.75
CA GLY A 136 4.38 -12.55 12.07
C GLY A 136 4.74 -11.05 12.12
N VAL A 137 4.23 -10.26 11.17
CA VAL A 137 4.38 -8.81 11.17
C VAL A 137 3.32 -8.22 12.09
N SER A 138 3.73 -7.57 13.18
CA SER A 138 2.80 -6.89 14.07
C SER A 138 2.07 -5.78 13.32
N TRP A 139 0.74 -5.77 13.40
CA TRP A 139 -0.06 -4.76 12.72
C TRP A 139 -1.28 -4.34 13.53
N ARG A 140 -1.69 -3.09 13.34
CA ARG A 140 -2.97 -2.57 13.83
C ARG A 140 -3.62 -1.65 12.81
N ALA A 141 -4.94 -1.64 12.82
CA ALA A 141 -5.77 -0.70 12.06
C ALA A 141 -6.54 0.17 13.05
N TYR A 142 -6.17 1.43 13.14
CA TYR A 142 -6.72 2.42 14.05
C TYR A 142 -7.86 3.16 13.35
N MET A 143 -9.03 3.12 13.97
CA MET A 143 -10.27 3.64 13.40
C MET A 143 -10.84 4.70 14.34
N GLU A 144 -10.97 5.93 13.88
CA GLU A 144 -11.60 6.98 14.71
C GLU A 144 -13.09 6.68 14.90
N GLY A 145 -13.58 6.89 16.12
CA GLY A 145 -14.97 6.62 16.48
C GLY A 145 -15.31 5.14 16.64
N LEU A 146 -14.37 4.22 16.44
CA LEU A 146 -14.59 2.80 16.76
C LEU A 146 -14.76 2.66 18.28
N THR A 147 -15.86 2.04 18.69
CA THR A 147 -16.22 1.85 20.09
C THR A 147 -16.19 0.36 20.46
N SER A 148 -16.41 0.05 21.74
CA SER A 148 -16.61 -1.32 22.22
C SER A 148 -17.84 -2.02 21.62
N ALA A 149 -18.70 -1.32 20.88
CA ALA A 149 -19.75 -1.93 20.07
C ALA A 149 -19.21 -2.75 18.88
N GLY A 150 -17.93 -2.57 18.53
CA GLY A 150 -17.23 -3.28 17.45
C GLY A 150 -17.50 -2.68 16.07
N CYS A 151 -16.84 -3.24 15.04
CA CYS A 151 -16.89 -2.72 13.67
C CYS A 151 -18.32 -2.52 13.14
N MET A 152 -19.22 -3.49 13.37
CA MET A 152 -20.55 -3.46 12.71
C MET A 152 -21.57 -2.53 13.39
N ARG A 153 -21.26 -2.03 14.60
CA ARG A 153 -22.24 -1.30 15.42
C ARG A 153 -21.68 -0.02 16.02
N SER A 154 -20.43 0.33 15.73
CA SER A 154 -19.86 1.59 16.19
C SER A 154 -20.55 2.77 15.50
N PRO A 155 -20.89 3.83 16.24
CA PRO A 155 -21.63 4.97 15.71
C PRO A 155 -20.71 5.96 14.98
N TYR A 156 -21.31 7.01 14.43
CA TYR A 156 -20.59 8.21 13.99
C TYR A 156 -19.58 8.68 15.07
N PRO A 157 -18.37 9.12 14.68
CA PRO A 157 -17.91 9.40 13.31
C PRO A 157 -17.36 8.19 12.55
N TYR A 158 -17.41 6.98 13.12
CA TYR A 158 -16.94 5.78 12.46
C TYR A 158 -17.85 5.38 11.28
N ALA A 159 -17.22 5.01 10.16
CA ALA A 159 -17.90 4.43 9.01
C ALA A 159 -17.33 3.05 8.68
N LEU A 160 -18.17 2.01 8.72
CA LEU A 160 -17.75 0.63 8.42
C LEU A 160 -17.11 0.50 7.03
N LYS A 161 -17.63 1.24 6.04
CA LYS A 161 -17.12 1.25 4.66
C LYS A 161 -15.65 1.67 4.53
N HIS A 162 -15.10 2.42 5.49
CA HIS A 162 -13.70 2.84 5.52
C HIS A 162 -12.79 1.88 6.33
N ASN A 163 -13.35 0.76 6.82
CA ASN A 163 -12.62 -0.30 7.50
C ASN A 163 -12.67 -1.61 6.69
N PRO A 164 -11.76 -1.79 5.72
CA PRO A 164 -11.77 -2.98 4.86
C PRO A 164 -11.51 -4.27 5.64
N PHE A 165 -10.80 -4.21 6.76
CA PHE A 165 -10.41 -5.39 7.53
C PHE A 165 -11.60 -6.14 8.12
N ALA A 166 -12.75 -5.48 8.34
CA ALA A 166 -13.97 -6.09 8.84
C ALA A 166 -14.77 -6.88 7.77
N TYR A 167 -14.38 -6.77 6.50
CA TYR A 167 -15.05 -7.45 5.39
C TYR A 167 -14.52 -8.88 5.20
N TYR A 168 -13.23 -9.12 5.50
CA TYR A 168 -12.62 -10.45 5.35
C TYR A 168 -13.05 -11.41 6.46
N GLY A 169 -13.60 -12.56 6.09
CA GLY A 169 -14.02 -13.60 7.03
C GLY A 169 -15.30 -13.28 7.80
N GLY A 170 -15.93 -12.14 7.54
CA GLY A 170 -17.23 -11.78 8.14
C GLY A 170 -17.18 -11.30 9.59
N SER A 171 -16.00 -10.97 10.12
CA SER A 171 -15.81 -10.58 11.52
C SER A 171 -14.85 -9.40 11.66
N CYS A 172 -15.02 -8.61 12.73
CA CYS A 172 -14.08 -7.56 13.14
C CYS A 172 -12.82 -8.23 13.72
N PRO A 173 -11.63 -8.07 13.12
CA PRO A 173 -10.41 -8.67 13.65
C PRO A 173 -9.90 -7.90 14.88
N ASP A 174 -9.25 -8.59 15.83
CA ASP A 174 -8.72 -7.99 17.06
C ASP A 174 -7.66 -6.89 16.81
N ASN A 175 -7.03 -6.91 15.63
CA ASN A 175 -6.07 -5.89 15.20
C ASN A 175 -6.74 -4.56 14.84
N VAL A 176 -8.06 -4.52 14.64
CA VAL A 176 -8.81 -3.28 14.43
C VAL A 176 -9.18 -2.70 15.79
N VAL A 177 -8.69 -1.49 16.05
CA VAL A 177 -8.78 -0.83 17.37
C VAL A 177 -9.24 0.62 17.24
N SER A 178 -9.69 1.21 18.36
CA SER A 178 -9.99 2.64 18.41
C SER A 178 -8.71 3.45 18.15
N LEU A 179 -8.84 4.56 17.42
CA LEU A 179 -7.76 5.54 17.25
C LEU A 179 -7.20 6.06 18.58
N ASP A 180 -7.99 6.04 19.66
CA ASP A 180 -7.55 6.44 21.00
C ASP A 180 -6.37 5.62 21.52
N ALA A 181 -6.17 4.40 21.00
CA ALA A 181 -5.03 3.55 21.37
C ALA A 181 -3.70 3.99 20.72
N LEU A 182 -3.74 4.82 19.67
CA LEU A 182 -2.56 5.15 18.86
C LEU A 182 -1.48 5.84 19.68
N ASP A 183 -1.83 6.83 20.52
CA ASP A 183 -0.84 7.59 21.28
C ASP A 183 -0.05 6.70 22.25
N ALA A 184 -0.71 5.72 22.87
CA ALA A 184 -0.05 4.75 23.76
C ALA A 184 0.88 3.81 22.99
N ASP A 185 0.45 3.32 21.82
CA ASP A 185 1.27 2.44 20.99
C ASP A 185 2.46 3.18 20.36
N LEU A 186 2.30 4.46 19.96
CA LEU A 186 3.39 5.29 19.45
C LEU A 186 4.47 5.58 20.51
N ALA A 187 4.12 5.55 21.80
CA ALA A 187 5.03 5.79 22.90
C ALA A 187 5.84 4.55 23.31
N HIS A 188 5.34 3.34 23.00
CA HIS A 188 5.86 2.09 23.54
C HIS A 188 6.12 1.04 22.45
N ASP A 189 5.08 0.29 22.05
CA ASP A 189 5.16 -0.88 21.19
C ASP A 189 4.44 -0.63 19.86
N THR A 190 4.96 0.31 19.07
CA THR A 190 4.34 0.64 17.78
C THR A 190 4.36 -0.57 16.85
N PRO A 191 3.23 -0.97 16.25
CA PRO A 191 3.20 -2.05 15.27
C PRO A 191 4.10 -1.77 14.07
N ARG A 192 4.59 -2.82 13.42
CA ARG A 192 5.39 -2.68 12.18
C ARG A 192 4.55 -2.19 11.01
N PHE A 193 3.28 -2.56 10.95
CA PHE A 193 2.32 -1.98 10.00
C PHE A 193 1.19 -1.27 10.74
N VAL A 194 1.00 0.00 10.43
CA VAL A 194 -0.02 0.85 11.04
C VAL A 194 -0.93 1.39 9.94
N TRP A 195 -2.20 1.02 10.01
CA TRP A 195 -3.25 1.61 9.19
C TRP A 195 -4.08 2.58 10.03
N ILE A 196 -4.39 3.76 9.50
CA ILE A 196 -5.20 4.76 10.19
C ILE A 196 -6.30 5.24 9.24
N THR A 197 -7.53 5.15 9.71
CA THR A 197 -8.71 5.71 9.05
C THR A 197 -9.35 6.74 10.00
N PRO A 198 -9.33 8.03 9.64
CA PRO A 198 -10.06 9.06 10.37
C PRO A 198 -11.58 8.87 10.27
N GLY A 199 -12.33 9.54 11.12
CA GLY A 199 -13.78 9.51 11.10
C GLY A 199 -14.32 10.46 10.04
N LEU A 200 -15.60 10.33 9.69
CA LEU A 200 -16.25 11.03 8.57
C LEU A 200 -16.06 12.56 8.52
N CYS A 201 -15.76 13.21 9.65
CA CYS A 201 -15.40 14.62 9.67
C CYS A 201 -13.91 14.82 9.33
N HIS A 202 -13.04 14.14 10.06
CA HIS A 202 -11.59 14.33 9.95
C HIS A 202 -10.97 13.68 8.72
N ASP A 203 -11.64 12.73 8.05
CA ASP A 203 -11.22 12.22 6.75
C ASP A 203 -11.51 13.22 5.61
N GLY A 204 -12.36 14.22 5.86
CA GLY A 204 -12.77 15.25 4.91
C GLY A 204 -14.05 14.95 4.11
N HIS A 205 -14.79 13.89 4.46
CA HIS A 205 -16.04 13.52 3.79
C HIS A 205 -17.20 14.46 4.17
N ASP A 206 -17.49 14.61 5.47
CA ASP A 206 -18.61 15.41 6.01
C ASP A 206 -18.19 16.83 6.39
N CYS A 207 -16.91 17.05 6.68
CA CYS A 207 -16.37 18.34 7.10
C CYS A 207 -15.42 18.93 6.05
N ALA A 208 -15.28 20.26 6.08
CA ALA A 208 -14.44 20.97 5.13
C ALA A 208 -12.94 20.67 5.34
N LEU A 209 -12.14 20.81 4.28
CA LEU A 209 -10.68 20.68 4.36
C LEU A 209 -10.00 21.66 5.33
N ALA A 210 -10.68 22.74 5.72
CA ALA A 210 -10.22 23.67 6.75
C ALA A 210 -10.25 23.06 8.16
N GLU A 211 -10.99 21.97 8.37
CA GLU A 211 -11.07 21.20 9.61
C GLU A 211 -10.25 19.91 9.53
N SER A 212 -10.43 19.11 8.47
CA SER A 212 -9.68 17.87 8.30
C SER A 212 -8.17 18.09 8.06
N GLY A 213 -7.79 19.18 7.39
CA GLY A 213 -6.39 19.52 7.11
C GLY A 213 -5.55 19.70 8.38
N PRO A 214 -5.91 20.61 9.31
CA PRO A 214 -5.19 20.78 10.58
C PRO A 214 -5.18 19.53 11.45
N TRP A 215 -6.27 18.75 11.44
CA TRP A 215 -6.32 17.47 12.15
C TRP A 215 -5.29 16.48 11.60
N LEU A 216 -5.23 16.32 10.27
CA LEU A 216 -4.26 15.46 9.60
C LEU A 216 -2.83 15.92 9.88
N GLU A 217 -2.56 17.22 9.80
CA GLU A 217 -1.23 17.78 10.09
C GLU A 217 -0.80 17.47 11.55
N SER A 218 -1.74 17.55 12.51
CA SER A 218 -1.48 17.17 13.91
C SER A 218 -1.18 15.67 14.06
N LEU A 219 -1.95 14.80 13.40
CA LEU A 219 -1.70 13.36 13.40
C LEU A 219 -0.33 13.01 12.81
N VAL A 220 0.01 13.61 11.66
CA VAL A 220 1.32 13.44 11.03
C VAL A 220 2.42 13.90 11.98
N ALA A 221 2.27 15.06 12.63
CA ALA A 221 3.24 15.57 13.59
C ALA A 221 3.50 14.58 14.76
N LYS A 222 2.46 13.89 15.26
CA LYS A 222 2.61 12.84 16.28
C LYS A 222 3.40 11.65 15.76
N ILE A 223 3.08 11.16 14.57
CA ILE A 223 3.76 10.01 13.96
C ILE A 223 5.24 10.33 13.76
N VAL A 224 5.57 11.48 13.16
CA VAL A 224 6.98 11.83 12.88
C VAL A 224 7.80 12.13 14.14
N ALA A 225 7.12 12.42 15.27
CA ALA A 225 7.75 12.58 16.57
C ALA A 225 7.99 11.25 17.32
N SER A 226 7.44 10.13 16.84
CA SER A 226 7.55 8.82 17.49
C SER A 226 8.94 8.18 17.36
N SER A 227 9.24 7.20 18.23
CA SER A 227 10.45 6.36 18.09
C SER A 227 10.38 5.52 16.82
N ALA A 228 9.20 4.98 16.49
CA ALA A 228 8.96 4.18 15.29
C ALA A 228 9.30 4.93 14.00
N TRP A 229 8.99 6.23 13.94
CA TRP A 229 9.44 7.07 12.83
C TRP A 229 10.96 7.22 12.82
N ARG A 230 11.58 7.57 13.96
CA ARG A 230 13.03 7.75 14.06
C ARG A 230 13.84 6.49 13.72
N ASP A 231 13.25 5.31 13.91
CA ASP A 231 13.86 4.02 13.57
C ASP A 231 13.64 3.61 12.10
N GLY A 232 13.64 4.58 11.18
CA GLY A 232 13.48 4.32 9.75
C GLY A 232 12.02 4.07 9.33
N GLY A 233 11.07 4.77 9.94
CA GLY A 233 9.66 4.71 9.54
C GLY A 233 9.37 5.40 8.19
N ALA A 234 8.33 4.92 7.51
CA ALA A 234 7.77 5.54 6.31
C ALA A 234 6.26 5.74 6.47
N LEU A 235 5.73 6.84 5.93
CA LEU A 235 4.32 7.19 6.02
C LEU A 235 3.76 7.49 4.64
N PHE A 236 2.65 6.84 4.30
CA PHE A 236 1.81 7.13 3.16
C PHE A 236 0.55 7.84 3.62
N ILE A 237 0.25 8.98 3.01
CA ILE A 237 -1.02 9.69 3.16
C ILE A 237 -1.68 9.66 1.79
N VAL A 238 -2.81 8.95 1.70
CA VAL A 238 -3.51 8.70 0.46
C VAL A 238 -4.98 9.03 0.62
N TRP A 239 -5.62 9.41 -0.47
CA TRP A 239 -7.08 9.56 -0.55
C TRP A 239 -7.65 8.37 -1.31
N ASP A 240 -8.78 7.84 -0.85
CA ASP A 240 -9.39 6.64 -1.42
C ASP A 240 -10.13 6.92 -2.74
N GLU A 241 -10.84 8.03 -2.88
CA GLU A 241 -11.44 8.44 -4.15
C GLU A 241 -11.35 9.95 -4.40
N GLY A 242 -11.59 10.30 -5.66
CA GLY A 242 -11.58 11.69 -6.11
C GLY A 242 -12.95 12.36 -5.95
N ASP A 243 -13.10 13.54 -6.55
CA ASP A 243 -14.30 14.40 -6.40
C ASP A 243 -15.40 14.12 -7.43
N GLY A 244 -15.42 12.93 -8.03
CA GLY A 244 -16.29 12.54 -9.14
C GLY A 244 -15.95 13.20 -10.49
N ARG A 245 -15.01 14.14 -10.55
CA ARG A 245 -14.52 14.76 -11.81
C ARG A 245 -13.14 14.25 -12.21
N SER A 246 -12.33 13.87 -11.23
CA SER A 246 -10.98 13.36 -11.41
C SER A 246 -10.76 12.15 -10.52
N SER A 247 -10.19 11.07 -11.05
CA SER A 247 -9.68 9.95 -10.24
C SER A 247 -8.26 10.20 -9.72
N ILE A 248 -7.60 11.28 -10.14
CA ILE A 248 -6.28 11.66 -9.62
C ILE A 248 -6.46 12.22 -8.22
N VAL A 249 -5.92 11.51 -7.25
CA VAL A 249 -5.98 11.79 -5.81
C VAL A 249 -4.57 12.04 -5.26
N PRO A 250 -4.41 12.75 -4.14
CA PRO A 250 -3.09 12.91 -3.55
C PRO A 250 -2.54 11.59 -3.03
N LEU A 251 -1.25 11.39 -3.27
CA LEU A 251 -0.41 10.48 -2.49
C LEU A 251 0.80 11.29 -2.02
N ILE A 252 0.89 11.49 -0.71
CA ILE A 252 2.03 12.11 -0.05
C ILE A 252 2.81 10.99 0.65
N VAL A 253 4.11 10.91 0.34
CA VAL A 253 5.03 9.91 0.89
C VAL A 253 6.08 10.63 1.72
N ALA A 254 6.03 10.40 3.02
CA ALA A 254 7.00 10.92 3.97
C ALA A 254 8.01 9.81 4.29
N THR A 255 9.29 10.14 4.17
CA THR A 255 10.43 9.32 4.62
C THR A 255 11.53 10.28 5.11
N HIS A 256 12.57 9.77 5.79
CA HIS A 256 13.70 10.61 6.22
C HIS A 256 14.51 11.18 5.06
N ASP A 257 14.64 10.42 3.97
CA ASP A 257 15.55 10.76 2.87
C ASP A 257 14.88 11.57 1.75
N LEU A 258 13.54 11.62 1.75
CA LEU A 258 12.75 12.23 0.68
C LEU A 258 11.94 13.42 1.20
N ALA A 259 12.39 14.63 0.85
CA ALA A 259 11.71 15.88 1.18
C ALA A 259 11.41 16.72 -0.07
N GLY A 260 10.20 17.29 -0.14
CA GLY A 260 9.80 18.28 -1.15
C GLY A 260 9.85 17.86 -2.62
N ARG A 261 9.94 16.55 -2.91
CA ARG A 261 9.98 16.03 -4.29
C ARG A 261 8.57 15.96 -4.88
N ARG A 262 8.46 16.16 -6.18
CA ARG A 262 7.27 15.81 -6.97
C ARG A 262 7.64 14.72 -7.97
N VAL A 263 6.76 13.72 -8.11
CA VAL A 263 6.92 12.62 -9.05
C VAL A 263 5.65 12.43 -9.87
N ASP A 264 5.78 12.16 -11.16
CA ASP A 264 4.68 12.07 -12.12
C ASP A 264 4.51 10.65 -12.71
N ALA A 265 5.28 9.68 -12.22
CA ALA A 265 5.06 8.28 -12.52
C ALA A 265 3.63 7.87 -12.17
N SER A 266 3.02 7.05 -13.03
CA SER A 266 1.64 6.58 -12.87
C SER A 266 1.56 5.50 -11.81
N TYR A 267 0.71 5.72 -10.82
CA TYR A 267 0.46 4.84 -9.68
C TYR A 267 -1.03 4.75 -9.37
N ASP A 268 -1.42 3.72 -8.64
CA ASP A 268 -2.78 3.54 -8.14
C ASP A 268 -2.81 2.83 -6.77
N HIS A 269 -3.99 2.46 -6.28
CA HIS A 269 -4.15 1.70 -5.04
C HIS A 269 -3.43 0.35 -5.04
N TYR A 270 -3.33 -0.30 -6.20
CA TYR A 270 -2.59 -1.55 -6.33
C TYR A 270 -1.07 -1.31 -6.25
N SER A 271 -0.58 -0.17 -6.75
CA SER A 271 0.82 0.25 -6.55
C SER A 271 1.18 0.43 -5.08
N LEU A 272 0.28 1.02 -4.27
CA LEU A 272 0.50 1.18 -2.83
C LEU A 272 0.48 -0.17 -2.11
N LEU A 273 -0.50 -1.03 -2.40
CA LEU A 273 -0.53 -2.38 -1.84
C LEU A 273 0.73 -3.18 -2.21
N ALA A 274 1.16 -3.14 -3.47
CA ALA A 274 2.38 -3.80 -3.92
C ALA A 274 3.62 -3.31 -3.16
N ALA A 275 3.71 -2.00 -2.88
CA ALA A 275 4.82 -1.44 -2.10
C ALA A 275 4.84 -1.93 -0.65
N ILE A 276 3.66 -2.04 -0.02
CA ILE A 276 3.52 -2.57 1.35
C ILE A 276 3.90 -4.05 1.40
N GLU A 277 3.38 -4.83 0.46
CA GLU A 277 3.65 -6.27 0.37
C GLU A 277 5.15 -6.53 0.13
N ASP A 278 5.76 -5.81 -0.81
CA ASP A 278 7.20 -5.90 -1.08
C ASP A 278 8.04 -5.54 0.14
N ALA A 279 7.67 -4.47 0.86
CA ALA A 279 8.39 -4.04 2.05
C ALA A 279 8.45 -5.17 3.10
N PHE A 280 7.36 -5.89 3.31
CA PHE A 280 7.33 -6.99 4.28
C PHE A 280 7.67 -8.37 3.69
N GLY A 281 8.09 -8.44 2.43
CA GLY A 281 8.41 -9.70 1.75
C GLY A 281 7.19 -10.61 1.56
N LEU A 282 5.99 -10.03 1.46
CA LEU A 282 4.72 -10.74 1.29
C LEU A 282 4.46 -11.03 -0.20
N PRO A 283 3.77 -12.14 -0.52
CA PRO A 283 3.35 -12.40 -1.90
C PRO A 283 2.29 -11.40 -2.34
N ARG A 284 2.42 -10.78 -3.51
CA ARG A 284 1.45 -9.77 -3.92
C ARG A 284 0.04 -10.32 -4.19
N LEU A 285 -0.98 -9.62 -3.69
CA LEU A 285 -2.39 -9.97 -3.84
C LEU A 285 -3.02 -9.37 -5.11
N GLY A 286 -3.97 -10.09 -5.71
CA GLY A 286 -4.81 -9.58 -6.80
C GLY A 286 -4.05 -8.84 -7.90
N ALA A 287 -4.54 -7.65 -8.26
CA ALA A 287 -3.94 -6.77 -9.26
C ALA A 287 -2.61 -6.14 -8.81
N ALA A 288 -2.25 -6.17 -7.52
CA ALA A 288 -0.95 -5.69 -7.04
C ALA A 288 0.22 -6.51 -7.61
N ARG A 289 -0.04 -7.76 -8.05
CA ARG A 289 0.94 -8.61 -8.76
C ARG A 289 1.52 -7.96 -10.00
N ASP A 290 0.70 -7.24 -10.74
CA ASP A 290 1.06 -6.62 -12.02
C ASP A 290 1.31 -5.11 -11.87
N ALA A 291 1.02 -4.54 -10.70
CA ALA A 291 1.20 -3.13 -10.42
C ALA A 291 2.69 -2.75 -10.29
N ARG A 292 3.01 -1.54 -10.75
CA ARG A 292 4.30 -0.90 -10.46
C ARG A 292 4.33 -0.49 -8.99
N PRO A 293 5.21 -1.05 -8.14
CA PRO A 293 5.26 -0.66 -6.73
C PRO A 293 5.89 0.73 -6.57
N LEU A 294 5.57 1.40 -5.46
CA LEU A 294 6.10 2.72 -5.07
C LEU A 294 7.55 2.68 -4.58
N THR A 295 8.37 1.73 -5.03
CA THR A 295 9.73 1.51 -4.50
C THR A 295 10.67 2.69 -4.73
N ASP A 296 10.41 3.52 -5.74
CA ASP A 296 11.15 4.76 -6.02
C ASP A 296 10.79 5.92 -5.08
N LEU A 297 9.74 5.74 -4.27
CA LEU A 297 9.28 6.67 -3.23
C LEU A 297 9.58 6.15 -1.82
N LEU A 298 10.27 5.03 -1.69
CA LEU A 298 10.78 4.50 -0.43
C LEU A 298 12.31 4.63 -0.39
N PRO A 299 12.93 4.65 0.81
CA PRO A 299 14.37 4.64 0.94
C PRO A 299 14.96 3.45 0.19
N ALA A 300 16.07 3.69 -0.50
CA ALA A 300 16.75 2.62 -1.21
C ALA A 300 17.25 1.57 -0.23
N ALA A 301 17.14 0.30 -0.64
CA ALA A 301 17.80 -0.76 0.07
C ALA A 301 19.32 -0.53 0.12
N THR A 302 19.86 -0.12 1.27
CA THR A 302 21.30 -0.16 1.49
C THR A 302 21.74 -1.61 1.39
N ARG A 303 22.40 -1.93 0.27
CA ARG A 303 23.02 -3.24 0.02
C ARG A 303 24.27 -3.43 0.86
#